data_AF-A0AA95N0U2-F1
#
_entry.id   AF-A0AA95N0U2-F1
#
_cell.length_a   1.000
_cell.length_b   1.000
_cell.length_c   1.000
_cell.angle_alpha   90.00
_cell.angle_beta   90.00
_cell.angle_gamma   90.00
#
_symmetry.space_group_name_H-M   'P 1'
#
loop_
_entity.id
_entity.type
_entity.pdbx_description
1 polymer ?
#
loop_
_entity_poly.entity_id
_entity_poly.type
_entity_poly.pdbx_seq_one_letter_code
_entity_poly.pdbx_strand_id
1 'polypeptide(L)' 'MSKRKKPLLTDEFLDELANEINQIYGAPKEQEEDKKSDEKEK' A
#
# COMPACT_ATOMS: atom_id res chain seq x y z
N MET A 1 -16.51 -21.27 8.13
CA MET A 1 -16.48 -20.65 6.79
C MET A 1 -15.32 -19.67 6.70
N SER A 2 -14.08 -20.13 6.50
CA SER A 2 -12.98 -19.22 6.15
C SER A 2 -13.16 -18.76 4.72
N LYS A 3 -13.98 -17.73 4.52
CA LYS A 3 -14.10 -17.02 3.25
C LYS A 3 -12.84 -16.20 3.05
N ARG A 4 -11.71 -16.86 2.78
CA ARG A 4 -10.52 -16.17 2.26
C ARG A 4 -10.92 -15.68 0.88
N LYS A 5 -11.36 -14.41 0.80
CA LYS A 5 -11.60 -13.74 -0.46
C LYS A 5 -10.26 -13.69 -1.16
N LYS A 6 -10.12 -14.42 -2.28
CA LYS A 6 -8.96 -14.24 -3.13
C LYS A 6 -8.92 -12.78 -3.56
N PRO A 7 -7.78 -12.09 -3.47
CA PRO A 7 -7.68 -10.73 -3.95
C PRO A 7 -8.04 -10.72 -5.45
N LEU A 8 -8.78 -9.69 -5.88
CA LEU A 8 -9.18 -9.55 -7.28
C LEU A 8 -7.99 -9.24 -8.19
N LEU A 9 -6.95 -8.62 -7.63
CA LEU A 9 -5.76 -8.19 -8.32
C LEU A 9 -4.57 -9.00 -7.80
N THR A 10 -3.64 -9.31 -8.70
CA THR A 10 -2.36 -9.92 -8.34
C THR A 10 -1.40 -8.85 -7.85
N ASP A 11 -0.43 -9.25 -7.01
CA ASP A 11 0.62 -8.33 -6.54
C ASP A 11 1.39 -7.74 -7.73
N GLU A 12 1.68 -8.54 -8.76
CA GLU A 12 2.33 -8.08 -10.01
C GLU A 12 1.55 -6.95 -10.69
N PHE A 13 0.22 -7.01 -10.74
CA PHE A 13 -0.60 -5.95 -11.34
C PHE A 13 -0.53 -4.66 -10.52
N LEU A 14 -0.50 -4.78 -9.19
CA LEU A 14 -0.38 -3.63 -8.31
C LEU A 14 1.00 -2.95 -8.44
N ASP A 15 2.06 -3.73 -8.63
CA ASP A 15 3.42 -3.23 -8.85
C ASP A 15 3.55 -2.48 -10.18
N GLU A 16 3.00 -3.03 -11.27
CA GLU A 16 2.97 -2.37 -12.58
C GLU A 16 2.19 -1.05 -12.51
N LEU A 17 1.02 -1.06 -11.87
CA LEU A 17 0.18 0.12 -11.70
C LEU A 17 0.86 1.19 -10.84
N ALA A 18 1.54 0.80 -9.77
CA ALA A 18 2.32 1.73 -8.95
C ALA A 18 3.45 2.37 -9.76
N ASN A 19 4.15 1.59 -10.58
CA ASN A 19 5.21 2.10 -11.45
C ASN A 19 4.67 3.10 -12.49
N GLU A 20 3.53 2.80 -13.12
CA GLU A 20 2.89 3.71 -14.07
C GLU A 20 2.49 5.04 -13.42
N ILE A 21 1.85 4.98 -12.24
CA ILE A 21 1.47 6.16 -11.47
C ILE A 21 2.70 6.99 -11.10
N ASN A 22 3.76 6.33 -10.63
CA ASN A 22 5.01 7.00 -10.24
C ASN A 22 5.73 7.64 -11.44
N GLN A 23 5.58 7.11 -12.66
CA GLN A 23 6.12 7.75 -13.86
C GLN A 23 5.36 9.02 -14.24
N ILE A 24 4.03 9.03 -14.08
CA ILE A 24 3.19 10.17 -14.45
C ILE A 24 3.26 11.29 -13.40
N TYR A 25 3.23 10.93 -12.13
CA TYR A 25 3.08 11.88 -11.02
C TYR A 25 4.37 12.07 -10.20
N GLY A 26 5.41 11.29 -10.49
CA GLY A 26 6.58 11.14 -9.62
C GLY A 26 6.32 10.16 -8.48
N ALA A 27 7.37 9.55 -7.96
CA ALA A 27 7.24 8.75 -6.74
C ALA A 27 6.87 9.65 -5.56
N PRO A 28 5.94 9.23 -4.68
CA PRO A 28 5.71 9.95 -3.44
C PRO A 28 7.04 10.04 -2.70
N LYS A 29 7.45 11.27 -2.35
CA LYS A 29 8.50 11.45 -1.34
C LYS A 29 7.99 10.76 -0.10
N GLU A 30 8.78 9.85 0.49
CA GLU A 30 8.51 9.27 1.79
C GLU A 30 8.27 10.43 2.78
N GLN A 31 7.02 10.82 2.97
CA GLN A 31 6.64 11.62 4.12
C GLN A 31 6.66 10.64 5.28
N GLU A 32 7.56 10.91 6.23
CA GLU A 32 7.66 10.23 7.52
C GLU A 32 6.42 10.49 8.42
N GLU A 33 5.22 10.31 7.86
CA GLU A 33 3.93 10.45 8.51
C GLU A 33 3.22 9.11 8.30
N ASP A 34 3.58 8.03 8.99
CA ASP A 34 2.91 7.63 10.23
C ASP A 34 3.75 6.57 10.97
N LYS A 35 4.78 7.01 11.69
CA LYS A 35 5.36 6.26 12.82
C LYS A 35 4.96 6.90 14.16
N LYS A 36 3.70 7.27 14.32
CA LYS A 36 3.03 7.50 15.61
C LYS A 36 1.56 7.19 15.34
N SER A 37 0.87 6.25 15.95
CA SER A 37 1.00 5.76 17.32
C SER A 37 0.11 4.52 17.43
N ASP A 38 0.73 3.35 17.39
CA ASP A 38 0.19 2.15 18.03
C ASP A 38 1.08 1.91 19.25
N GLU A 39 0.90 2.73 20.28
CA GLU A 39 1.32 2.34 21.63
C GLU A 39 0.14 2.55 22.58
N LYS A 40 -0.26 1.40 23.11
CA LYS A 40 -1.44 1.11 23.90
C LYS A 40 -1.39 1.78 25.27
N GLU A 41 -2.56 2.20 25.73
CA GLU A 41 -3.12 1.84 27.04
C GLU A 41 -2.16 1.89 28.25
N LYS A 42 -2.18 2.99 29.02
CA LYS A 42 -2.23 2.96 30.50
C LYS A 42 -2.67 4.28 31.12
#